data_AF-A0A964EVJ6-F1
#
_entry.id   AF-A0A964EVJ6-F1
#
_cell.length_a   1.000
_cell.length_b   1.000
_cell.length_c   1.000
_cell.angle_alpha   90.00
_cell.angle_beta   90.00
_cell.angle_gamma   90.00
#
_symmetry.space_group_name_H-M   'P 1'
#
loop_
_entity.id
_entity.type
_entity.pdbx_description
1 polymer ?
#
loop_
_entity_poly.entity_id
_entity_poly.type
_entity_poly.pdbx_seq_one_letter_code
_entity_poly.pdbx_strand_id
1 'polypeptide(L)'
;MTRPLALSALALLALTACDSGVADKDLFDTGDDTADDTADTADTEAIDADGDGIPAEEDCDDADPAVGGDEVPYDGVDNDCDPGTPDDDLDGDGWTLAEDCDDADPAVGGPEVPYDGVDNDCDPDTPDDDLDGDGYDGDADCDDRDPEAWTDGSYTGVLRAADVPGFCDSYCARAVVGDVRIEQLAASDLDDLRCITTVTGDFALRYSGSVTDITGLGQLSAVGGNLELFEVDGLTDLTGLEALAELGGSLLLGCYESDTRNNYFYCTGGNARLASVAALGSLGAIGEHLYVYDNDALVDFTGLDNVTAVGGSVWLHGNAGLTSVAGLGAVASVGGELDLYDNDALASLAGLSGLGTLDGGLSVVGNDALVDLSGLEGLTRIPGPLEVEGNDVLVDLSGLDHVTAIEGLVTVVNNDALVDFTGLDSVTEIEGGLLVGCTDEGTYYYCDGGNPALETLAGLGALDRIGGPLYLYDNDALVDVTALHGLSTLAGSLYVTRNSALASADAQALADAIGSVGGTVTVRENGP
;
A
#
# COMPACT_ATOMS: atom_id res chain seq x y z
N MET A 1 -19.43 -26.84 39.75
CA MET A 1 -20.36 -27.55 40.66
C MET A 1 -21.73 -27.51 40.01
N THR A 2 -22.07 -28.58 39.28
CA THR A 2 -23.01 -29.65 39.66
C THR A 2 -24.39 -29.44 39.03
N ARG A 3 -24.63 -30.19 37.93
CA ARG A 3 -25.95 -30.78 37.62
C ARG A 3 -26.36 -31.70 38.79
N PRO A 4 -27.66 -32.01 38.93
CA PRO A 4 -28.16 -33.33 38.50
C PRO A 4 -29.49 -33.21 37.72
N LEU A 5 -29.76 -33.98 36.64
CA LEU A 5 -30.14 -35.42 36.55
C LEU A 5 -31.52 -35.72 37.19
N ALA A 6 -32.45 -36.49 36.63
CA ALA A 6 -32.57 -37.19 35.35
C ALA A 6 -33.94 -37.93 35.30
N LEU A 7 -34.23 -38.51 34.12
CA LEU A 7 -35.00 -39.75 33.86
C LEU A 7 -36.53 -39.70 34.04
N SER A 8 -37.36 -40.31 33.17
CA SER A 8 -37.20 -41.51 32.33
C SER A 8 -38.31 -41.59 31.25
N ALA A 9 -38.00 -41.91 29.98
CA ALA A 9 -38.23 -43.21 29.30
C ALA A 9 -39.72 -43.56 29.02
N LEU A 10 -40.18 -44.11 27.89
CA LEU A 10 -39.58 -44.88 26.80
C LEU A 10 -40.62 -45.00 25.65
N ALA A 11 -40.14 -44.96 24.41
CA ALA A 11 -40.59 -45.60 23.15
C ALA A 11 -42.07 -45.99 22.89
N LEU A 12 -42.60 -45.77 21.67
CA LEU A 12 -42.61 -46.76 20.55
C LEU A 12 -43.56 -46.37 19.38
N LEU A 13 -43.01 -46.34 18.16
CA LEU A 13 -43.50 -46.65 16.79
C LEU A 13 -44.91 -46.30 16.21
N ALA A 14 -44.83 -46.07 14.88
CA ALA A 14 -45.80 -46.28 13.77
C ALA A 14 -46.88 -45.20 13.60
N LEU A 15 -46.95 -44.38 12.52
CA LEU A 15 -47.02 -44.64 11.07
C LEU A 15 -48.06 -45.70 10.67
N THR A 16 -49.26 -45.25 10.24
CA THR A 16 -49.89 -45.53 8.93
C THR A 16 -51.42 -45.28 8.92
N ALA A 17 -51.88 -44.78 7.76
CA ALA A 17 -53.23 -44.75 7.18
C ALA A 17 -54.25 -43.81 7.84
N CYS A 18 -54.72 -42.75 7.15
CA CYS A 18 -55.63 -42.74 5.99
C CYS A 18 -57.02 -43.27 6.37
N ASP A 19 -57.98 -42.36 6.60
CA ASP A 19 -59.16 -42.24 5.75
C ASP A 19 -59.93 -40.95 6.13
N SER A 20 -60.22 -40.16 5.11
CA SER A 20 -60.92 -38.88 5.15
C SER A 20 -62.42 -39.10 5.39
N GLY A 21 -62.90 -38.60 6.53
CA GLY A 21 -64.32 -38.54 6.83
C GLY A 21 -65.02 -37.53 5.92
N VAL A 22 -65.86 -38.05 5.03
CA VAL A 22 -66.87 -37.29 4.29
C VAL A 22 -67.94 -36.82 5.28
N ALA A 23 -68.12 -35.50 5.39
CA ALA A 23 -69.15 -34.89 6.21
C ALA A 23 -70.42 -34.72 5.37
N ASP A 24 -71.33 -35.68 5.46
CA ASP A 24 -72.73 -35.50 5.07
C ASP A 24 -73.49 -34.82 6.22
N LYS A 25 -74.14 -33.69 5.90
CA LYS A 25 -74.97 -32.89 6.81
C LYS A 25 -76.41 -33.01 6.34
N ASP A 26 -77.15 -33.95 6.93
CA ASP A 26 -78.60 -33.85 6.96
C ASP A 26 -79.15 -33.87 8.39
N LEU A 27 -79.91 -32.82 8.70
CA LEU A 27 -80.40 -32.42 10.01
C LEU A 27 -81.90 -32.71 10.09
N PHE A 28 -82.26 -33.63 10.98
CA PHE A 28 -83.59 -33.82 11.61
C PHE A 28 -84.80 -34.12 10.71
N ASP A 29 -85.32 -35.34 10.75
CA ASP A 29 -86.58 -35.64 11.48
C ASP A 29 -86.75 -37.16 11.66
N THR A 30 -87.43 -37.50 12.75
CA THR A 30 -87.72 -38.80 13.33
C THR A 30 -88.87 -39.53 12.64
N GLY A 31 -88.72 -40.86 12.48
CA GLY A 31 -89.87 -41.77 12.51
C GLY A 31 -90.11 -42.60 11.24
N ASP A 32 -89.72 -43.88 11.35
CA ASP A 32 -90.47 -45.06 10.93
C ASP A 32 -91.96 -44.80 10.61
N ASP A 33 -92.34 -44.90 9.32
CA ASP A 33 -93.44 -45.79 8.89
C ASP A 33 -93.52 -45.84 7.36
N THR A 34 -93.40 -47.05 6.82
CA THR A 34 -93.57 -47.37 5.41
C THR A 34 -95.05 -47.37 5.01
N ALA A 35 -95.50 -46.45 4.16
CA ALA A 35 -96.54 -46.67 3.14
C ALA A 35 -96.77 -45.42 2.26
N ASP A 36 -96.79 -45.66 0.95
CA ASP A 36 -97.70 -44.99 -0.01
C ASP A 36 -97.49 -43.49 -0.26
N ASP A 37 -96.64 -43.14 -1.24
CA ASP A 37 -97.10 -42.30 -2.36
C ASP A 37 -96.12 -42.38 -3.54
N THR A 38 -96.68 -42.37 -4.74
CA THR A 38 -95.98 -42.38 -6.02
C THR A 38 -95.71 -40.96 -6.50
N ALA A 39 -94.53 -40.78 -7.11
CA ALA A 39 -94.12 -39.68 -8.01
C ALA A 39 -93.53 -38.40 -7.37
N ASP A 40 -92.21 -38.23 -7.50
CA ASP A 40 -91.50 -37.10 -8.15
C ASP A 40 -89.98 -37.42 -8.11
N THR A 41 -89.39 -37.89 -9.22
CA THR A 41 -88.51 -37.17 -10.17
C THR A 41 -87.01 -37.17 -9.83
N ALA A 42 -86.27 -37.77 -10.78
CA ALA A 42 -84.85 -37.60 -11.11
C ALA A 42 -83.80 -38.25 -10.19
N ASP A 43 -83.44 -39.48 -10.55
CA ASP A 43 -82.13 -40.10 -10.32
C ASP A 43 -81.75 -40.72 -11.69
N THR A 44 -81.02 -39.94 -12.50
CA THR A 44 -79.60 -40.12 -12.93
C THR A 44 -79.43 -40.88 -14.25
N GLU A 45 -78.94 -40.17 -15.26
CA GLU A 45 -77.66 -40.50 -15.92
C GLU A 45 -77.03 -39.15 -16.21
N ALA A 46 -75.88 -38.85 -15.60
CA ALA A 46 -75.09 -37.70 -16.01
C ALA A 46 -74.71 -37.92 -17.47
N ILE A 47 -75.01 -36.93 -18.31
CA ILE A 47 -74.70 -37.00 -19.74
C ILE A 47 -73.19 -36.77 -19.84
N ASP A 48 -72.51 -37.71 -20.50
CA ASP A 48 -71.10 -37.66 -20.89
C ASP A 48 -71.15 -37.88 -22.40
N ALA A 49 -71.17 -36.77 -23.17
CA ALA A 49 -71.53 -36.79 -24.58
C ALA A 49 -70.36 -37.05 -25.53
N ASP A 50 -69.12 -36.84 -25.09
CA ASP A 50 -67.91 -37.18 -25.82
C ASP A 50 -67.24 -38.50 -25.36
N GLY A 51 -67.62 -39.01 -24.19
CA GLY A 51 -67.25 -40.32 -23.67
C GLY A 51 -65.90 -40.37 -22.96
N ASP A 52 -65.41 -39.24 -22.45
CA ASP A 52 -64.14 -39.14 -21.71
C ASP A 52 -64.24 -39.66 -20.25
N GLY A 53 -65.47 -39.78 -19.74
CA GLY A 53 -65.79 -40.28 -18.41
C GLY A 53 -66.09 -39.20 -17.38
N ILE A 54 -66.13 -37.93 -17.77
CA ILE A 54 -66.46 -36.76 -16.96
C ILE A 54 -67.87 -36.29 -17.32
N PRO A 55 -68.76 -36.06 -16.34
CA PRO A 55 -70.12 -35.67 -16.64
C PRO A 55 -70.21 -34.20 -17.07
N ALA A 56 -71.15 -33.86 -17.95
CA ALA A 56 -71.42 -32.52 -18.49
C ALA A 56 -71.59 -31.36 -17.48
N GLU A 57 -71.69 -31.67 -16.18
CA GLU A 57 -71.79 -30.69 -15.10
C GLU A 57 -70.42 -30.31 -14.50
N GLU A 58 -69.39 -31.11 -14.78
CA GLU A 58 -67.99 -30.92 -14.42
C GLU A 58 -67.11 -30.63 -15.66
N ASP A 59 -67.63 -30.88 -16.87
CA ASP A 59 -66.98 -30.59 -18.15
C ASP A 59 -67.54 -29.31 -18.80
N CYS A 60 -66.67 -28.33 -19.06
CA CYS A 60 -67.02 -27.04 -19.66
C CYS A 60 -67.26 -27.11 -21.18
N ASP A 61 -66.86 -28.19 -21.85
CA ASP A 61 -67.23 -28.51 -23.23
C ASP A 61 -67.41 -30.03 -23.43
N ASP A 62 -68.54 -30.56 -22.93
CA ASP A 62 -69.05 -31.97 -23.05
C ASP A 62 -69.22 -32.49 -24.51
N ALA A 63 -68.66 -31.80 -25.49
CA ALA A 63 -68.56 -32.25 -26.88
C ALA A 63 -67.11 -32.49 -27.33
N ASP A 64 -66.11 -32.18 -26.51
CA ASP A 64 -64.69 -32.32 -26.79
C ASP A 64 -64.00 -33.18 -25.71
N PRO A 65 -63.62 -34.43 -26.01
CA PRO A 65 -63.06 -35.36 -25.02
C PRO A 65 -61.63 -35.00 -24.56
N ALA A 66 -61.16 -33.81 -24.90
CA ALA A 66 -59.96 -33.18 -24.37
C ALA A 66 -60.25 -32.15 -23.26
N VAL A 67 -61.51 -31.86 -22.96
CA VAL A 67 -61.97 -30.86 -21.98
C VAL A 67 -62.63 -31.56 -20.79
N GLY A 68 -62.56 -30.96 -19.60
CA GLY A 68 -63.07 -31.49 -18.34
C GLY A 68 -62.03 -32.21 -17.46
N GLY A 69 -60.82 -32.46 -17.97
CA GLY A 69 -59.75 -33.23 -17.33
C GLY A 69 -58.75 -32.43 -16.47
N ASP A 70 -57.52 -32.93 -16.33
CA ASP A 70 -56.40 -32.12 -15.81
C ASP A 70 -55.85 -31.23 -16.94
N GLU A 71 -55.38 -30.02 -16.63
CA GLU A 71 -54.80 -29.10 -17.63
C GLU A 71 -53.63 -29.73 -18.39
N VAL A 72 -53.62 -29.57 -19.71
CA VAL A 72 -52.56 -30.01 -20.62
C VAL A 72 -51.89 -28.77 -21.23
N PRO A 73 -50.75 -28.32 -20.67
CA PRO A 73 -50.13 -27.08 -21.11
C PRO A 73 -49.81 -27.04 -22.62
N TYR A 74 -50.10 -25.90 -23.23
CA TYR A 74 -49.87 -25.50 -24.61
C TYR A 74 -50.60 -26.28 -25.70
N ASP A 75 -51.74 -26.88 -25.40
CA ASP A 75 -52.58 -27.52 -26.42
C ASP A 75 -53.64 -26.56 -27.01
N GLY A 76 -53.78 -25.37 -26.41
CA GLY A 76 -54.68 -24.31 -26.85
C GLY A 76 -56.10 -24.46 -26.32
N VAL A 77 -56.32 -25.36 -25.36
CA VAL A 77 -57.61 -25.72 -24.79
C VAL A 77 -57.50 -25.64 -23.27
N ASP A 78 -58.44 -24.95 -22.64
CA ASP A 78 -58.65 -24.99 -21.18
C ASP A 78 -59.24 -26.37 -20.84
N ASN A 79 -58.38 -27.33 -20.48
CA ASN A 79 -58.77 -28.72 -20.27
C ASN A 79 -59.39 -28.93 -18.89
N ASP A 80 -58.98 -28.17 -17.86
CA ASP A 80 -59.50 -28.33 -16.49
C ASP A 80 -60.66 -27.40 -16.12
N CYS A 81 -61.08 -26.56 -17.06
CA CYS A 81 -62.21 -25.65 -16.94
C CYS A 81 -62.02 -24.59 -15.83
N ASP A 82 -60.78 -24.38 -15.37
CA ASP A 82 -60.42 -23.32 -14.44
C ASP A 82 -59.72 -22.18 -15.19
N PRO A 83 -60.39 -21.03 -15.40
CA PRO A 83 -59.76 -19.87 -16.03
C PRO A 83 -58.62 -19.25 -15.19
N GLY A 84 -58.34 -19.80 -14.00
CA GLY A 84 -57.20 -19.46 -13.15
C GLY A 84 -55.92 -20.26 -13.43
N THR A 85 -55.96 -21.27 -14.30
CA THR A 85 -54.83 -22.08 -14.78
C THR A 85 -54.72 -21.89 -16.30
N PRO A 86 -54.07 -20.81 -16.78
CA PRO A 86 -53.92 -20.58 -18.21
C PRO A 86 -53.23 -21.75 -18.92
N ASP A 87 -53.72 -22.14 -20.11
CA ASP A 87 -53.10 -23.17 -20.98
C ASP A 87 -51.61 -22.89 -21.28
N ASP A 88 -51.19 -21.63 -21.18
CA ASP A 88 -49.81 -21.18 -21.36
C ASP A 88 -49.06 -20.85 -20.06
N ASP A 89 -49.40 -21.50 -18.94
CA ASP A 89 -48.73 -21.43 -17.62
C ASP A 89 -48.33 -22.86 -17.16
N LEU A 90 -47.11 -23.29 -17.49
CA LEU A 90 -46.66 -24.67 -17.32
C LEU A 90 -46.23 -25.00 -15.88
N ASP A 91 -45.77 -24.02 -15.10
CA ASP A 91 -45.39 -24.22 -13.70
C ASP A 91 -46.46 -23.81 -12.67
N GLY A 92 -47.53 -23.15 -13.13
CA GLY A 92 -48.75 -22.87 -12.39
C GLY A 92 -48.62 -21.71 -11.41
N ASP A 93 -47.74 -20.75 -11.68
CA ASP A 93 -47.50 -19.59 -10.83
C ASP A 93 -48.46 -18.41 -11.10
N GLY A 94 -49.22 -18.50 -12.20
CA GLY A 94 -50.24 -17.55 -12.62
C GLY A 94 -49.78 -16.55 -13.68
N TRP A 95 -48.57 -16.67 -14.22
CA TRP A 95 -48.08 -15.91 -15.37
C TRP A 95 -48.10 -16.75 -16.65
N THR A 96 -48.37 -16.09 -17.78
CA THR A 96 -48.39 -16.77 -19.09
C THR A 96 -46.99 -16.79 -19.70
N LEU A 97 -46.70 -17.72 -20.62
CA LEU A 97 -45.45 -17.77 -21.42
C LEU A 97 -45.06 -16.44 -22.10
N ALA A 98 -46.01 -15.53 -22.30
CA ALA A 98 -45.74 -14.22 -22.87
C ALA A 98 -45.20 -13.20 -21.85
N GLU A 99 -45.46 -13.44 -20.57
CA GLU A 99 -45.12 -12.62 -19.40
C GLU A 99 -44.09 -13.32 -18.49
N ASP A 100 -43.76 -14.58 -18.79
CA ASP A 100 -42.78 -15.43 -18.12
C ASP A 100 -41.74 -15.95 -19.13
N CYS A 101 -40.47 -15.67 -18.86
CA CYS A 101 -39.33 -16.02 -19.70
C CYS A 101 -38.76 -17.41 -19.43
N ASP A 102 -39.16 -18.07 -18.35
CA ASP A 102 -38.90 -19.49 -18.07
C ASP A 102 -40.09 -20.14 -17.37
N ASP A 103 -41.13 -20.37 -18.17
CA ASP A 103 -42.41 -21.03 -17.86
C ASP A 103 -42.31 -22.47 -17.31
N ALA A 104 -41.13 -22.92 -16.89
CA ALA A 104 -40.91 -24.16 -16.17
C ALA A 104 -40.35 -23.94 -14.77
N ASP A 105 -40.11 -22.69 -14.37
CA ASP A 105 -39.59 -22.27 -13.08
C ASP A 105 -40.53 -21.26 -12.41
N PRO A 106 -41.33 -21.67 -11.39
CA PRO A 106 -42.36 -20.82 -10.75
C PRO A 106 -41.78 -19.68 -9.88
N ALA A 107 -40.50 -19.37 -10.07
CA ALA A 107 -39.81 -18.21 -9.54
C ALA A 107 -39.55 -17.15 -10.64
N VAL A 108 -39.83 -17.45 -11.90
CA VAL A 108 -39.68 -16.56 -13.06
C VAL A 108 -41.08 -16.14 -13.50
N GLY A 109 -41.27 -14.88 -13.88
CA GLY A 109 -42.59 -14.32 -14.18
C GLY A 109 -43.07 -13.32 -13.13
N GLY A 110 -43.62 -12.20 -13.60
CA GLY A 110 -44.19 -11.14 -12.77
C GLY A 110 -43.26 -9.94 -12.52
N PRO A 111 -43.41 -9.21 -11.39
CA PRO A 111 -42.52 -8.11 -11.05
C PRO A 111 -41.20 -8.60 -10.44
N GLU A 112 -40.11 -7.88 -10.71
CA GLU A 112 -38.77 -8.20 -10.19
C GLU A 112 -38.74 -8.33 -8.65
N VAL A 113 -38.06 -9.37 -8.18
CA VAL A 113 -37.79 -9.68 -6.78
C VAL A 113 -36.29 -9.52 -6.53
N PRO A 114 -35.84 -8.36 -6.01
CA PRO A 114 -34.41 -8.07 -5.95
C PRO A 114 -33.58 -9.07 -5.11
N TYR A 115 -32.41 -9.41 -5.63
CA TYR A 115 -31.35 -10.27 -5.09
C TYR A 115 -31.73 -11.74 -4.85
N ASP A 116 -32.62 -12.31 -5.65
CA ASP A 116 -32.91 -13.75 -5.58
C ASP A 116 -32.11 -14.58 -6.60
N GLY A 117 -31.36 -13.90 -7.48
CA GLY A 117 -30.49 -14.49 -8.50
C GLY A 117 -31.23 -14.85 -9.80
N VAL A 118 -32.47 -14.39 -9.95
CA VAL A 118 -33.37 -14.70 -11.06
C VAL A 118 -33.91 -13.38 -11.64
N ASP A 119 -33.92 -13.25 -12.95
CA ASP A 119 -34.61 -12.17 -13.67
C ASP A 119 -36.10 -12.53 -13.69
N ASN A 120 -36.88 -12.01 -12.74
CA ASN A 120 -38.29 -12.40 -12.57
C ASN A 120 -39.20 -11.65 -13.55
N ASP A 121 -38.89 -10.41 -13.91
CA ASP A 121 -39.73 -9.60 -14.80
C ASP A 121 -39.38 -9.68 -16.30
N CYS A 122 -38.36 -10.47 -16.62
CA CYS A 122 -37.95 -10.77 -17.98
C CYS A 122 -37.50 -9.53 -18.76
N ASP A 123 -37.14 -8.46 -18.06
CA ASP A 123 -36.57 -7.26 -18.62
C ASP A 123 -35.06 -7.22 -18.35
N PRO A 124 -34.22 -7.49 -19.37
CA PRO A 124 -32.77 -7.47 -19.19
C PRO A 124 -32.20 -6.05 -18.93
N ASP A 125 -33.04 -5.01 -19.00
CA ASP A 125 -32.67 -3.65 -18.63
C ASP A 125 -32.90 -3.36 -17.12
N THR A 126 -33.51 -4.28 -16.34
CA THR A 126 -33.66 -4.24 -14.87
C THR A 126 -32.98 -5.45 -14.21
N PRO A 127 -31.64 -5.44 -14.06
CA PRO A 127 -30.92 -6.54 -13.41
C PRO A 127 -31.45 -6.85 -11.99
N ASP A 128 -31.44 -8.13 -11.58
CA ASP A 128 -31.82 -8.61 -10.23
C ASP A 128 -31.09 -7.88 -9.08
N ASP A 129 -29.94 -7.27 -9.38
CA ASP A 129 -29.12 -6.48 -8.48
C ASP A 129 -29.25 -4.96 -8.66
N ASP A 130 -30.33 -4.44 -9.28
CA ASP A 130 -30.66 -3.02 -9.43
C ASP A 130 -31.97 -2.67 -8.68
N LEU A 131 -31.84 -2.34 -7.39
CA LEU A 131 -32.95 -2.16 -6.45
C LEU A 131 -33.67 -0.80 -6.59
N ASP A 132 -33.09 0.20 -7.24
CA ASP A 132 -33.75 1.48 -7.52
C ASP A 132 -34.14 1.73 -8.98
N GLY A 133 -33.75 0.83 -9.88
CA GLY A 133 -34.17 0.76 -11.28
C GLY A 133 -33.51 1.82 -12.15
N ASP A 134 -32.29 2.22 -11.84
CA ASP A 134 -31.52 3.22 -12.59
C ASP A 134 -30.70 2.61 -13.74
N GLY A 135 -30.58 1.29 -13.80
CA GLY A 135 -29.89 0.49 -14.80
C GLY A 135 -28.45 0.12 -14.43
N TYR A 136 -28.04 0.31 -13.18
CA TYR A 136 -26.74 -0.11 -12.65
C TYR A 136 -26.92 -1.14 -11.51
N ASP A 137 -26.17 -2.23 -11.57
CA ASP A 137 -26.16 -3.23 -10.49
C ASP A 137 -25.53 -2.67 -9.20
N GLY A 138 -25.81 -3.26 -8.03
CA GLY A 138 -25.22 -2.87 -6.74
C GLY A 138 -23.70 -3.02 -6.61
N ASP A 139 -23.02 -3.59 -7.61
CA ASP A 139 -21.55 -3.59 -7.73
C ASP A 139 -21.03 -2.34 -8.48
N ALA A 140 -21.84 -1.76 -9.36
CA ALA A 140 -21.62 -0.52 -10.10
C ALA A 140 -22.29 0.70 -9.43
N ASP A 141 -23.38 0.50 -8.70
CA ASP A 141 -24.10 1.49 -7.93
C ASP A 141 -23.62 1.45 -6.46
N CYS A 142 -23.18 2.61 -5.97
CA CYS A 142 -22.68 2.74 -4.61
C CYS A 142 -23.80 2.80 -3.55
N ASP A 143 -25.02 3.17 -3.94
CA ASP A 143 -26.24 3.12 -3.13
C ASP A 143 -27.41 2.76 -4.03
N ASP A 144 -27.57 1.45 -4.21
CA ASP A 144 -28.62 0.71 -4.94
C ASP A 144 -30.06 0.95 -4.41
N ARG A 145 -30.31 2.11 -3.79
CA ARG A 145 -31.60 2.57 -3.25
C ARG A 145 -31.88 4.03 -3.63
N ASP A 146 -30.93 4.70 -4.27
CA ASP A 146 -31.02 6.07 -4.71
C ASP A 146 -30.69 6.19 -6.20
N PRO A 147 -31.69 6.32 -7.10
CA PRO A 147 -31.50 6.30 -8.56
C PRO A 147 -30.82 7.58 -9.09
N GLU A 148 -30.24 8.40 -8.20
CA GLU A 148 -29.34 9.51 -8.49
C GLU A 148 -27.87 9.22 -8.10
N ALA A 149 -27.55 8.04 -7.57
CA ALA A 149 -26.24 7.63 -7.02
C ALA A 149 -25.28 7.02 -8.07
N TRP A 150 -25.26 7.60 -9.28
CA TRP A 150 -24.43 7.12 -10.38
C TRP A 150 -22.91 7.14 -10.11
N THR A 151 -22.21 6.15 -10.66
CA THR A 151 -20.74 5.99 -10.78
C THR A 151 -19.88 7.27 -10.98
N ASP A 152 -18.68 7.23 -10.39
CA ASP A 152 -17.53 8.17 -10.53
C ASP A 152 -17.71 9.57 -9.93
N GLY A 153 -18.36 9.64 -8.76
CA GLY A 153 -18.32 10.83 -7.92
C GLY A 153 -16.89 11.22 -7.54
N SER A 154 -16.62 12.52 -7.43
CA SER A 154 -15.38 13.04 -6.87
C SER A 154 -15.67 13.87 -5.62
N TYR A 155 -14.99 13.57 -4.52
CA TYR A 155 -15.00 14.42 -3.34
C TYR A 155 -14.06 15.60 -3.57
N THR A 156 -14.61 16.81 -3.62
CA THR A 156 -13.78 18.02 -3.76
C THR A 156 -13.58 18.67 -2.40
N GLY A 157 -12.32 18.79 -1.96
CA GLY A 157 -11.99 19.45 -0.70
C GLY A 157 -10.87 18.76 0.06
N VAL A 158 -10.92 18.85 1.39
CA VAL A 158 -9.97 18.19 2.27
C VAL A 158 -10.71 17.16 3.11
N LEU A 159 -10.50 15.87 2.83
CA LEU A 159 -11.05 14.75 3.60
C LEU A 159 -10.29 14.67 4.92
N ARG A 160 -11.00 14.75 6.04
CA ARG A 160 -10.41 14.70 7.39
C ARG A 160 -10.84 13.44 8.13
N ALA A 161 -10.22 13.18 9.29
CA ALA A 161 -10.58 12.06 10.15
C ALA A 161 -12.09 11.97 10.51
N ALA A 162 -12.77 13.12 10.59
CA ALA A 162 -14.22 13.17 10.85
C ALA A 162 -15.08 12.72 9.66
N ASP A 163 -14.53 12.76 8.45
CA ASP A 163 -15.20 12.38 7.20
C ASP A 163 -15.01 10.89 6.88
N VAL A 164 -14.06 10.20 7.53
CA VAL A 164 -13.74 8.78 7.28
C VAL A 164 -14.94 7.87 7.55
N PRO A 165 -15.66 7.95 8.69
CA PRO A 165 -16.71 6.98 8.99
C PRO A 165 -17.84 7.00 7.95
N GLY A 166 -18.07 5.85 7.29
CA GLY A 166 -19.06 5.70 6.22
C GLY A 166 -18.79 6.54 4.97
N PHE A 167 -17.53 6.97 4.73
CA PHE A 167 -17.20 7.86 3.62
C PHE A 167 -17.67 7.30 2.28
N CYS A 168 -17.26 6.08 1.94
CA CYS A 168 -17.64 5.46 0.67
C CYS A 168 -19.15 5.29 0.52
N ASP A 169 -19.84 4.94 1.60
CA ASP A 169 -21.29 4.75 1.62
C ASP A 169 -22.05 6.09 1.51
N SER A 170 -21.43 7.20 1.94
CA SER A 170 -22.11 8.51 2.02
C SER A 170 -21.80 9.43 0.85
N TYR A 171 -20.62 9.30 0.23
CA TYR A 171 -20.13 10.23 -0.78
C TYR A 171 -19.99 9.61 -2.17
N CYS A 172 -20.01 8.28 -2.30
CA CYS A 172 -19.85 7.60 -3.59
C CYS A 172 -18.63 8.08 -4.39
N ALA A 173 -17.59 8.54 -3.68
CA ALA A 173 -16.48 9.27 -4.27
C ALA A 173 -15.26 8.36 -4.47
N ARG A 174 -14.95 8.04 -5.73
CA ARG A 174 -13.77 7.23 -6.07
C ARG A 174 -12.51 8.07 -6.24
N ALA A 175 -12.66 9.38 -6.41
CA ALA A 175 -11.56 10.32 -6.50
C ALA A 175 -11.69 11.41 -5.44
N VAL A 176 -10.57 11.75 -4.79
CA VAL A 176 -10.47 12.95 -3.94
C VAL A 176 -9.78 14.04 -4.73
N VAL A 177 -10.54 15.04 -5.18
CA VAL A 177 -10.03 16.25 -5.82
C VAL A 177 -9.64 17.25 -4.73
N GLY A 178 -8.41 17.07 -4.23
CA GLY A 178 -7.84 17.81 -3.11
C GLY A 178 -6.99 16.88 -2.25
N ASP A 179 -6.94 17.15 -0.95
CA ASP A 179 -6.07 16.42 -0.03
C ASP A 179 -6.90 15.48 0.87
N VAL A 180 -6.30 14.34 1.21
CA VAL A 180 -6.70 13.52 2.36
C VAL A 180 -5.76 13.88 3.51
N ARG A 181 -6.30 14.42 4.60
CA ARG A 181 -5.54 14.81 5.81
C ARG A 181 -6.20 14.24 7.06
N ILE A 182 -5.87 13.00 7.36
CA ILE A 182 -6.39 12.25 8.50
C ILE A 182 -5.39 12.39 9.65
N GLU A 183 -5.82 13.07 10.72
CA GLU A 183 -5.00 13.27 11.91
C GLU A 183 -5.74 12.78 13.15
N GLN A 184 -5.04 12.08 14.05
CA GLN A 184 -5.60 11.57 15.31
C GLN A 184 -6.85 10.69 15.12
N LEU A 185 -6.83 9.83 14.11
CA LEU A 185 -7.94 8.91 13.85
C LEU A 185 -8.04 7.89 15.00
N ALA A 186 -9.25 7.76 15.54
CA ALA A 186 -9.55 6.83 16.63
C ALA A 186 -9.92 5.41 16.14
N ALA A 187 -10.28 5.27 14.86
CA ALA A 187 -10.56 3.98 14.23
C ALA A 187 -9.28 3.13 14.13
N SER A 188 -9.47 1.81 14.07
CA SER A 188 -8.39 0.84 13.88
C SER A 188 -7.98 0.64 12.42
N ASP A 189 -8.83 1.07 11.49
CA ASP A 189 -8.75 0.74 10.09
C ASP A 189 -9.24 1.91 9.20
N LEU A 190 -9.07 1.75 7.89
CA LEU A 190 -9.51 2.68 6.85
C LEU A 190 -10.52 2.02 5.88
N ASP A 191 -11.26 1.00 6.32
CA ASP A 191 -12.19 0.23 5.47
C ASP A 191 -13.27 1.11 4.83
N ASP A 192 -13.66 2.18 5.51
CA ASP A 192 -14.63 3.15 4.98
C ASP A 192 -14.08 3.99 3.83
N LEU A 193 -12.79 3.85 3.48
CA LEU A 193 -12.14 4.47 2.31
C LEU A 193 -11.93 3.50 1.14
N ARG A 194 -12.48 2.27 1.19
CA ARG A 194 -12.32 1.18 0.20
C ARG A 194 -12.58 1.51 -1.28
N CYS A 195 -13.34 2.57 -1.53
CA CYS A 195 -13.71 3.04 -2.86
C CYS A 195 -12.69 4.03 -3.46
N ILE A 196 -11.79 4.61 -2.66
CA ILE A 196 -10.86 5.64 -3.13
C ILE A 196 -9.82 5.00 -4.04
N THR A 197 -9.80 5.46 -5.29
CA THR A 197 -8.86 5.04 -6.33
C THR A 197 -7.77 6.07 -6.59
N THR A 198 -8.06 7.36 -6.38
CA THR A 198 -7.15 8.45 -6.67
C THR A 198 -7.29 9.61 -5.68
N VAL A 199 -6.17 10.27 -5.38
CA VAL A 199 -6.11 11.54 -4.65
C VAL A 199 -5.30 12.51 -5.49
N THR A 200 -5.87 13.65 -5.89
CA THR A 200 -5.14 14.60 -6.77
C THR A 200 -4.10 15.43 -6.02
N GLY A 201 -4.27 15.58 -4.70
CA GLY A 201 -3.36 16.29 -3.80
C GLY A 201 -2.61 15.31 -2.88
N ASP A 202 -2.39 15.72 -1.64
CA ASP A 202 -1.65 14.92 -0.65
C ASP A 202 -2.55 13.87 0.01
N PHE A 203 -2.02 12.68 0.29
CA PHE A 203 -2.59 11.73 1.23
C PHE A 203 -1.73 11.70 2.49
N ALA A 204 -2.25 12.18 3.61
CA ALA A 204 -1.55 12.22 4.89
C ALA A 204 -2.37 11.51 5.98
N LEU A 205 -1.77 10.49 6.60
CA LEU A 205 -2.24 9.83 7.81
C LEU A 205 -1.22 10.11 8.92
N ARG A 206 -1.61 10.95 9.89
CA ARG A 206 -0.70 11.45 10.93
C ARG A 206 -1.24 11.20 12.33
N TYR A 207 -0.35 10.97 13.30
CA TYR A 207 -0.70 10.87 14.73
C TYR A 207 -1.82 9.88 15.03
N SER A 208 -1.91 8.81 14.24
CA SER A 208 -3.05 7.89 14.21
C SER A 208 -2.64 6.49 14.65
N GLY A 209 -1.87 6.39 15.75
CA GLY A 209 -1.32 5.13 16.26
C GLY A 209 -2.34 4.06 16.69
N SER A 210 -3.65 4.34 16.62
CA SER A 210 -4.70 3.33 16.77
C SER A 210 -4.92 2.53 15.48
N VAL A 211 -4.55 3.08 14.32
CA VAL A 211 -4.68 2.44 13.02
C VAL A 211 -3.65 1.31 12.91
N THR A 212 -4.16 0.11 12.66
CA THR A 212 -3.36 -1.12 12.48
C THR A 212 -3.59 -1.76 11.12
N ASP A 213 -4.57 -1.27 10.35
CA ASP A 213 -4.99 -1.83 9.08
C ASP A 213 -5.30 -0.70 8.09
N ILE A 214 -4.69 -0.73 6.91
CA ILE A 214 -4.99 0.21 5.82
C ILE A 214 -5.46 -0.52 4.56
N THR A 215 -5.93 -1.77 4.67
CA THR A 215 -6.39 -2.57 3.53
C THR A 215 -7.58 -1.95 2.79
N GLY A 216 -8.36 -1.11 3.47
CA GLY A 216 -9.33 -0.21 2.85
C GLY A 216 -8.73 0.79 1.84
N LEU A 217 -7.41 0.88 1.67
CA LEU A 217 -6.80 1.65 0.58
C LEU A 217 -6.47 0.80 -0.65
N GLY A 218 -6.89 -0.48 -0.70
CA GLY A 218 -6.45 -1.44 -1.72
C GLY A 218 -6.76 -1.06 -3.19
N GLN A 219 -7.61 -0.07 -3.43
CA GLN A 219 -7.89 0.46 -4.77
C GLN A 219 -7.11 1.75 -5.11
N LEU A 220 -6.41 2.36 -4.14
CA LEU A 220 -5.68 3.60 -4.30
C LEU A 220 -4.49 3.38 -5.25
N SER A 221 -4.64 3.86 -6.48
CA SER A 221 -3.69 3.67 -7.56
C SER A 221 -2.79 4.88 -7.82
N ALA A 222 -3.25 6.08 -7.43
CA ALA A 222 -2.51 7.31 -7.65
C ALA A 222 -2.70 8.34 -6.52
N VAL A 223 -1.59 8.95 -6.11
CA VAL A 223 -1.54 10.15 -5.27
C VAL A 223 -0.76 11.23 -6.02
N GLY A 224 -1.44 12.33 -6.35
CA GLY A 224 -0.85 13.42 -7.14
C GLY A 224 0.17 14.26 -6.37
N GLY A 225 0.02 14.34 -5.04
CA GLY A 225 0.95 15.00 -4.13
C GLY A 225 1.77 14.01 -3.30
N ASN A 226 1.95 14.33 -2.01
CA ASN A 226 2.72 13.51 -1.09
C ASN A 226 1.88 12.35 -0.52
N LEU A 227 2.53 11.21 -0.28
CA LEU A 227 2.00 10.16 0.59
C LEU A 227 2.76 10.23 1.92
N GLU A 228 2.08 10.59 2.99
CA GLU A 228 2.67 10.78 4.31
C GLU A 228 2.04 9.85 5.36
N LEU A 229 2.86 8.99 5.97
CA LEU A 229 2.51 8.15 7.10
C LEU A 229 3.40 8.50 8.29
N PHE A 230 2.84 9.20 9.27
CA PHE A 230 3.58 9.76 10.39
C PHE A 230 2.94 9.41 11.75
N GLU A 231 3.72 8.86 12.68
CA GLU A 231 3.22 8.40 13.99
C GLU A 231 1.99 7.48 13.83
N VAL A 232 2.08 6.54 12.89
CA VAL A 232 1.09 5.48 12.68
C VAL A 232 1.62 4.17 13.29
N ASP A 233 2.01 4.24 14.56
CA ASP A 233 2.72 3.17 15.29
C ASP A 233 1.98 1.83 15.36
N GLY A 234 0.68 1.79 15.03
CA GLY A 234 -0.08 0.54 14.97
C GLY A 234 0.27 -0.34 13.76
N LEU A 235 0.74 0.26 12.66
CA LEU A 235 1.04 -0.44 11.42
C LEU A 235 2.34 -1.24 11.49
N THR A 236 2.28 -2.47 10.98
CA THR A 236 3.46 -3.34 10.82
C THR A 236 3.95 -3.46 9.39
N ASP A 237 3.09 -3.14 8.43
CA ASP A 237 3.36 -3.15 7.01
C ASP A 237 2.37 -2.20 6.32
N LEU A 238 2.51 -2.07 5.00
CA LEU A 238 1.68 -1.20 4.17
C LEU A 238 0.62 -1.97 3.37
N THR A 239 0.23 -3.17 3.81
CA THR A 239 -0.82 -3.97 3.12
C THR A 239 -2.07 -3.12 2.93
N GLY A 240 -2.54 -3.02 1.69
CA GLY A 240 -3.54 -2.03 1.27
C GLY A 240 -3.01 -0.99 0.27
N LEU A 241 -1.70 -0.88 0.05
CA LEU A 241 -1.12 0.03 -0.95
C LEU A 241 -0.61 -0.68 -2.22
N GLU A 242 -1.01 -1.92 -2.47
CA GLU A 242 -0.55 -2.74 -3.60
C GLU A 242 -0.88 -2.16 -4.97
N ALA A 243 -1.97 -1.39 -5.06
CA ALA A 243 -2.40 -0.75 -6.30
C ALA A 243 -1.64 0.55 -6.61
N LEU A 244 -0.93 1.13 -5.62
CA LEU A 244 -0.31 2.46 -5.76
C LEU A 244 0.85 2.42 -6.77
N ALA A 245 0.59 2.95 -7.96
CA ALA A 245 1.53 2.96 -9.07
C ALA A 245 2.11 4.35 -9.33
N GLU A 246 1.35 5.41 -9.01
CA GLU A 246 1.72 6.79 -9.28
C GLU A 246 1.80 7.62 -7.99
N LEU A 247 2.96 8.23 -7.75
CA LEU A 247 3.18 9.21 -6.68
C LEU A 247 3.82 10.46 -7.27
N GLY A 248 3.05 11.53 -7.38
CA GLY A 248 3.50 12.79 -7.99
C GLY A 248 4.42 13.62 -7.10
N GLY A 249 4.32 13.46 -5.78
CA GLY A 249 5.15 14.13 -4.78
C GLY A 249 6.11 13.19 -4.06
N SER A 250 6.27 13.44 -2.76
CA SER A 250 7.18 12.73 -1.87
C SER A 250 6.52 11.54 -1.19
N LEU A 251 7.29 10.48 -0.95
CA LEU A 251 6.93 9.39 -0.04
C LEU A 251 7.56 9.70 1.32
N LEU A 252 6.73 9.87 2.34
CA LEU A 252 7.18 10.10 3.72
C LEU A 252 6.68 9.00 4.64
N LEU A 253 7.62 8.23 5.18
CA LEU A 253 7.39 7.19 6.17
C LEU A 253 8.14 7.55 7.45
N GLY A 254 7.41 7.98 8.47
CA GLY A 254 7.96 8.36 9.76
C GLY A 254 7.66 9.81 10.08
N CYS A 255 8.57 10.49 10.77
CA CYS A 255 8.32 11.89 11.11
C CYS A 255 8.73 12.89 10.04
N TYR A 256 8.16 14.08 10.14
CA TYR A 256 8.58 15.25 9.38
C TYR A 256 9.41 16.18 10.26
N GLU A 257 10.61 16.55 9.83
CA GLU A 257 11.43 17.56 10.51
C GLU A 257 10.84 18.96 10.27
N SER A 258 10.52 19.68 11.35
CA SER A 258 10.05 21.08 11.25
C SER A 258 11.09 22.14 11.66
N ASP A 259 12.29 21.75 12.11
CA ASP A 259 13.31 22.68 12.61
C ASP A 259 14.67 22.52 11.92
N THR A 260 14.74 22.93 10.65
CA THR A 260 15.96 23.00 9.83
C THR A 260 17.03 23.99 10.35
N ARG A 261 16.97 24.44 11.61
CA ARG A 261 17.87 25.46 12.16
C ARG A 261 19.10 24.89 12.85
N ASN A 262 19.11 23.61 13.20
CA ASN A 262 20.14 23.06 14.10
C ASN A 262 20.95 21.88 13.55
N ASN A 263 20.81 21.50 12.28
CA ASN A 263 21.58 20.41 11.66
C ASN A 263 21.58 19.12 12.50
N TYR A 264 20.54 18.93 13.32
CA TYR A 264 20.41 17.83 14.24
C TYR A 264 19.01 17.27 14.03
N PHE A 265 18.97 16.09 13.44
CA PHE A 265 17.76 15.39 13.10
C PHE A 265 17.09 14.89 14.39
N TYR A 266 16.29 15.75 15.05
CA TYR A 266 15.43 15.35 16.16
C TYR A 266 14.08 14.91 15.59
N CYS A 267 14.08 13.78 14.90
CA CYS A 267 12.88 12.99 14.77
C CYS A 267 12.68 12.23 16.08
N THR A 268 11.50 12.36 16.69
CA THR A 268 11.10 11.48 17.79
C THR A 268 9.66 11.10 17.53
N GLY A 269 9.43 9.92 16.95
CA GLY A 269 8.09 9.42 16.62
C GLY A 269 7.92 9.10 15.14
N GLY A 270 8.71 8.17 14.61
CA GLY A 270 8.45 7.59 13.28
C GLY A 270 7.28 6.60 13.29
N ASN A 271 7.34 5.56 12.45
CA ASN A 271 6.40 4.43 12.55
C ASN A 271 7.16 3.24 13.16
N ALA A 272 7.30 3.21 14.48
CA ALA A 272 8.25 2.33 15.16
C ALA A 272 8.00 0.82 14.94
N ARG A 273 6.79 0.44 14.51
CA ARG A 273 6.41 -0.96 14.25
C ARG A 273 6.38 -1.33 12.77
N LEU A 274 6.53 -0.35 11.87
CA LEU A 274 6.53 -0.59 10.43
C LEU A 274 7.78 -1.42 10.07
N ALA A 275 7.55 -2.67 9.69
CA ALA A 275 8.61 -3.64 9.42
C ALA A 275 8.80 -3.91 7.92
N SER A 276 7.83 -3.53 7.08
CA SER A 276 7.87 -3.83 5.66
C SER A 276 7.12 -2.80 4.82
N VAL A 277 7.70 -2.48 3.65
CA VAL A 277 7.09 -1.66 2.60
C VAL A 277 6.71 -2.51 1.37
N ALA A 278 6.62 -3.85 1.51
CA ALA A 278 6.42 -4.79 0.41
C ALA A 278 5.19 -4.49 -0.47
N ALA A 279 4.16 -3.88 0.11
CA ALA A 279 2.96 -3.50 -0.61
C ALA A 279 3.20 -2.40 -1.66
N LEU A 280 4.29 -1.64 -1.61
CA LEU A 280 4.59 -0.59 -2.61
C LEU A 280 5.12 -1.13 -3.94
N GLY A 281 4.99 -2.44 -4.18
CA GLY A 281 5.52 -3.16 -5.36
C GLY A 281 5.10 -2.62 -6.72
N SER A 282 4.03 -1.83 -6.81
CA SER A 282 3.56 -1.24 -8.07
C SER A 282 4.18 0.14 -8.37
N LEU A 283 4.83 0.76 -7.39
CA LEU A 283 5.33 2.12 -7.50
C LEU A 283 6.53 2.20 -8.45
N GLY A 284 6.41 2.96 -9.53
CA GLY A 284 7.44 3.05 -10.57
C GLY A 284 8.46 4.19 -10.38
N ALA A 285 8.05 5.27 -9.71
CA ALA A 285 8.88 6.44 -9.45
C ALA A 285 8.32 7.24 -8.25
N ILE A 286 9.18 8.02 -7.62
CA ILE A 286 8.80 9.02 -6.60
C ILE A 286 9.06 10.39 -7.22
N GLY A 287 8.01 11.20 -7.36
CA GLY A 287 8.08 12.47 -8.10
C GLY A 287 8.99 13.52 -7.45
N GLU A 288 9.02 13.56 -6.12
CA GLU A 288 9.91 14.43 -5.35
C GLU A 288 10.82 13.58 -4.45
N HIS A 289 10.61 13.58 -3.13
CA HIS A 289 11.57 13.04 -2.17
C HIS A 289 11.17 11.68 -1.60
N LEU A 290 12.17 10.89 -1.22
CA LEU A 290 11.96 9.73 -0.36
C LEU A 290 12.45 10.06 1.06
N TYR A 291 11.51 10.15 2.00
CA TYR A 291 11.76 10.41 3.41
C TYR A 291 11.44 9.15 4.22
N VAL A 292 12.43 8.55 4.87
CA VAL A 292 12.23 7.37 5.71
C VAL A 292 12.93 7.60 7.05
N TYR A 293 12.13 7.83 8.08
CA TYR A 293 12.60 8.34 9.35
C TYR A 293 12.07 7.55 10.55
N ASP A 294 12.95 7.16 11.47
CA ASP A 294 12.57 6.53 12.75
C ASP A 294 11.63 5.30 12.61
N ASN A 295 11.82 4.47 11.58
CA ASN A 295 11.09 3.22 11.42
C ASN A 295 11.91 2.07 12.02
N ASP A 296 11.98 2.00 13.35
CA ASP A 296 12.83 1.07 14.12
C ASP A 296 12.72 -0.41 13.72
N ALA A 297 11.55 -0.83 13.22
CA ALA A 297 11.32 -2.22 12.81
C ALA A 297 11.60 -2.50 11.33
N LEU A 298 11.80 -1.47 10.50
CA LEU A 298 11.98 -1.59 9.06
C LEU A 298 13.36 -2.17 8.77
N VAL A 299 13.42 -3.30 8.06
CA VAL A 299 14.67 -4.06 7.85
C VAL A 299 15.35 -3.78 6.51
N ASP A 300 14.55 -3.46 5.49
CA ASP A 300 14.96 -3.12 4.13
C ASP A 300 13.79 -2.45 3.36
N PHE A 301 13.99 -2.16 2.07
CA PHE A 301 13.00 -1.56 1.18
C PHE A 301 12.41 -2.55 0.16
N THR A 302 12.47 -3.85 0.40
CA THR A 302 11.82 -4.85 -0.47
C THR A 302 10.35 -4.47 -0.63
N GLY A 303 9.90 -4.29 -1.88
CA GLY A 303 8.66 -3.59 -2.20
C GLY A 303 8.87 -2.34 -3.06
N LEU A 304 10.02 -1.67 -2.98
CA LEU A 304 10.35 -0.54 -3.87
C LEU A 304 11.12 -0.98 -5.13
N ASP A 305 11.13 -2.28 -5.44
CA ASP A 305 11.94 -2.90 -6.51
C ASP A 305 11.69 -2.33 -7.92
N ASN A 306 10.54 -1.68 -8.12
CA ASN A 306 10.15 -1.07 -9.40
C ASN A 306 10.42 0.44 -9.45
N VAL A 307 10.84 1.07 -8.35
CA VAL A 307 11.18 2.49 -8.32
C VAL A 307 12.48 2.71 -9.09
N THR A 308 12.38 3.41 -10.22
CA THR A 308 13.53 3.65 -11.11
C THR A 308 14.19 5.00 -10.90
N ALA A 309 13.50 5.96 -10.29
CA ALA A 309 14.00 7.30 -10.02
C ALA A 309 13.30 7.95 -8.83
N VAL A 310 14.05 8.81 -8.13
CA VAL A 310 13.55 9.74 -7.13
C VAL A 310 13.84 11.15 -7.64
N GLY A 311 12.82 11.97 -7.84
CA GLY A 311 12.96 13.29 -8.49
C GLY A 311 13.73 14.31 -7.65
N GLY A 312 13.76 14.14 -6.34
CA GLY A 312 14.53 14.91 -5.37
C GLY A 312 15.51 14.03 -4.59
N SER A 313 15.75 14.40 -3.34
CA SER A 313 16.64 13.68 -2.42
C SER A 313 16.04 12.41 -1.81
N VAL A 314 16.93 11.53 -1.35
CA VAL A 314 16.62 10.35 -0.54
C VAL A 314 17.23 10.55 0.85
N TRP A 315 16.39 10.57 1.88
CA TRP A 315 16.79 10.68 3.28
C TRP A 315 16.34 9.46 4.06
N LEU A 316 17.30 8.64 4.48
CA LEU A 316 17.07 7.46 5.30
C LEU A 316 17.71 7.69 6.67
N HIS A 317 16.94 8.20 7.65
CA HIS A 317 17.51 8.54 8.96
C HIS A 317 16.89 7.77 10.12
N GLY A 318 17.72 7.35 11.08
CA GLY A 318 17.23 6.84 12.37
C GLY A 318 16.50 5.51 12.28
N ASN A 319 16.67 4.72 11.21
CA ASN A 319 15.98 3.45 11.06
C ASN A 319 16.82 2.33 11.70
N ALA A 320 16.74 2.20 13.02
CA ALA A 320 17.63 1.32 13.80
C ALA A 320 17.57 -0.18 13.40
N GLY A 321 16.47 -0.62 12.78
CA GLY A 321 16.30 -1.99 12.28
C GLY A 321 16.83 -2.21 10.85
N LEU A 322 17.19 -1.14 10.14
CA LEU A 322 17.53 -1.18 8.71
C LEU A 322 18.89 -1.85 8.53
N THR A 323 18.89 -3.05 7.96
CA THR A 323 20.13 -3.83 7.75
C THR A 323 20.68 -3.71 6.35
N SER A 324 19.84 -3.34 5.39
CA SER A 324 20.22 -3.16 4.00
C SER A 324 19.26 -2.20 3.30
N VAL A 325 19.71 -1.62 2.19
CA VAL A 325 18.87 -0.85 1.25
C VAL A 325 18.33 -1.72 0.10
N ALA A 326 18.18 -3.03 0.32
CA ALA A 326 17.58 -3.93 -0.68
C ALA A 326 16.18 -3.44 -1.07
N GLY A 327 15.81 -3.62 -2.33
CA GLY A 327 14.60 -3.03 -2.92
C GLY A 327 14.84 -1.73 -3.69
N LEU A 328 15.95 -1.00 -3.44
CA LEU A 328 16.29 0.20 -4.23
C LEU A 328 17.12 -0.09 -5.50
N GLY A 329 17.27 -1.37 -5.89
CA GLY A 329 18.21 -1.80 -6.93
C GLY A 329 17.92 -1.29 -8.33
N ALA A 330 16.68 -0.86 -8.58
CA ALA A 330 16.26 -0.27 -9.85
C ALA A 330 16.46 1.25 -9.92
N VAL A 331 16.74 1.91 -8.78
CA VAL A 331 16.91 3.38 -8.72
C VAL A 331 18.17 3.77 -9.49
N ALA A 332 17.97 4.36 -10.66
CA ALA A 332 19.06 4.77 -11.54
C ALA A 332 19.51 6.22 -11.29
N SER A 333 18.62 7.06 -10.78
CA SER A 333 18.87 8.48 -10.55
C SER A 333 18.14 9.02 -9.32
N VAL A 334 18.84 9.87 -8.58
CA VAL A 334 18.32 10.70 -7.49
C VAL A 334 18.58 12.16 -7.85
N GLY A 335 17.51 12.95 -7.98
CA GLY A 335 17.59 14.36 -8.42
C GLY A 335 18.05 15.35 -7.34
N GLY A 336 18.34 14.85 -6.14
CA GLY A 336 18.92 15.60 -5.03
C GLY A 336 20.10 14.86 -4.40
N GLU A 337 20.19 14.95 -3.07
CA GLU A 337 21.21 14.27 -2.28
C GLU A 337 20.76 12.86 -1.84
N LEU A 338 21.74 12.01 -1.53
CA LEU A 338 21.54 10.74 -0.87
C LEU A 338 22.12 10.83 0.54
N ASP A 339 21.25 10.81 1.53
CA ASP A 339 21.62 10.93 2.94
C ASP A 339 21.23 9.65 3.70
N LEU A 340 22.24 9.00 4.26
CA LEU A 340 22.17 7.79 5.07
C LEU A 340 22.66 8.14 6.47
N TYR A 341 21.75 8.43 7.39
CA TYR A 341 22.09 9.04 8.68
C TYR A 341 21.60 8.19 9.86
N ASP A 342 22.44 7.88 10.84
CA ASP A 342 22.07 7.16 12.07
C ASP A 342 21.24 5.87 11.81
N ASN A 343 21.70 5.01 10.90
CA ASN A 343 21.13 3.68 10.69
C ASN A 343 22.12 2.61 11.19
N ASP A 344 22.30 2.52 12.51
CA ASP A 344 23.35 1.71 13.16
C ASP A 344 23.46 0.26 12.65
N ALA A 345 22.35 -0.37 12.25
CA ALA A 345 22.32 -1.74 11.77
C ALA A 345 22.64 -1.91 10.27
N LEU A 346 22.76 -0.80 9.52
CA LEU A 346 22.93 -0.80 8.07
C LEU A 346 24.31 -1.33 7.70
N ALA A 347 24.35 -2.57 7.20
CA ALA A 347 25.61 -3.25 6.91
C ALA A 347 25.98 -3.28 5.44
N SER A 348 25.08 -2.88 4.53
CA SER A 348 25.32 -2.98 3.09
C SER A 348 24.50 -1.99 2.27
N LEU A 349 25.17 -1.36 1.29
CA LEU A 349 24.57 -0.52 0.26
C LEU A 349 24.32 -1.24 -1.07
N ALA A 350 24.47 -2.57 -1.15
CA ALA A 350 24.38 -3.33 -2.40
C ALA A 350 23.06 -3.13 -3.17
N GLY A 351 21.99 -2.79 -2.45
CA GLY A 351 20.71 -2.41 -3.02
C GLY A 351 20.72 -1.10 -3.82
N LEU A 352 21.81 -0.33 -3.84
CA LEU A 352 21.97 0.89 -4.65
C LEU A 352 22.81 0.67 -5.91
N SER A 353 23.17 -0.56 -6.27
CA SER A 353 24.04 -0.87 -7.41
C SER A 353 23.54 -0.38 -8.78
N GLY A 354 22.26 0.00 -8.88
CA GLY A 354 21.68 0.66 -10.06
C GLY A 354 21.94 2.17 -10.14
N LEU A 355 22.31 2.81 -9.02
CA LEU A 355 22.42 4.26 -8.89
C LEU A 355 23.64 4.78 -9.67
N GLY A 356 23.37 5.47 -10.78
CA GLY A 356 24.41 6.04 -11.64
C GLY A 356 24.51 7.55 -11.58
N THR A 357 23.45 8.24 -11.14
CA THR A 357 23.37 9.71 -11.14
C THR A 357 22.84 10.25 -9.82
N LEU A 358 23.57 11.21 -9.27
CA LEU A 358 23.15 12.13 -8.20
C LEU A 358 23.28 13.55 -8.74
N ASP A 359 22.29 14.40 -8.47
CA ASP A 359 22.37 15.83 -8.76
C ASP A 359 22.79 16.66 -7.53
N GLY A 360 22.82 16.05 -6.34
CA GLY A 360 23.24 16.63 -5.06
C GLY A 360 24.44 15.95 -4.41
N GLY A 361 24.47 15.97 -3.07
CA GLY A 361 25.54 15.39 -2.25
C GLY A 361 25.35 13.91 -1.93
N LEU A 362 26.35 13.35 -1.25
CA LEU A 362 26.31 12.03 -0.63
C LEU A 362 26.73 12.18 0.83
N SER A 363 25.83 11.87 1.76
CA SER A 363 26.10 11.85 3.18
C SER A 363 25.93 10.43 3.72
N VAL A 364 26.97 9.88 4.33
CA VAL A 364 26.99 8.57 4.99
C VAL A 364 27.48 8.77 6.41
N VAL A 365 26.53 8.93 7.32
CA VAL A 365 26.79 9.38 8.70
C VAL A 365 26.17 8.44 9.71
N GLY A 366 26.91 8.02 10.74
CA GLY A 366 26.35 7.23 11.85
C GLY A 366 25.82 5.85 11.43
N ASN A 367 26.48 5.15 10.49
CA ASN A 367 26.09 3.79 10.10
C ASN A 367 27.11 2.79 10.65
N ASP A 368 27.06 2.54 11.96
CA ASP A 368 28.05 1.78 12.74
C ASP A 368 28.35 0.36 12.21
N ALA A 369 27.41 -0.28 11.51
CA ALA A 369 27.60 -1.61 10.94
C ALA A 369 28.15 -1.61 9.50
N LEU A 370 28.28 -0.44 8.86
CA LEU A 370 28.66 -0.32 7.47
C LEU A 370 30.17 -0.50 7.28
N VAL A 371 30.57 -1.53 6.53
CA VAL A 371 31.98 -1.92 6.39
C VAL A 371 32.67 -1.24 5.21
N ASP A 372 31.94 -0.99 4.13
CA ASP A 372 32.40 -0.31 2.91
C ASP A 372 31.20 0.34 2.19
N LEU A 373 31.45 1.03 1.09
CA LEU A 373 30.42 1.71 0.28
C LEU A 373 30.02 0.88 -0.96
N SER A 374 30.28 -0.43 -0.97
CA SER A 374 29.92 -1.30 -2.08
C SER A 374 28.42 -1.27 -2.35
N GLY A 375 28.06 -1.12 -3.62
CA GLY A 375 26.73 -0.74 -4.07
C GLY A 375 26.67 0.67 -4.68
N LEU A 376 27.69 1.52 -4.50
CA LEU A 376 27.75 2.84 -5.12
C LEU A 376 28.63 2.90 -6.39
N GLU A 377 29.03 1.75 -6.95
CA GLU A 377 29.99 1.66 -8.06
C GLU A 377 29.47 2.25 -9.39
N GLY A 378 28.16 2.51 -9.47
CA GLY A 378 27.53 3.18 -10.61
C GLY A 378 27.84 4.69 -10.65
N LEU A 379 28.19 5.30 -9.52
CA LEU A 379 28.47 6.72 -9.43
C LEU A 379 29.79 7.08 -10.11
N THR A 380 29.78 8.15 -10.90
CA THR A 380 30.97 8.66 -11.61
C THR A 380 31.38 10.06 -11.18
N ARG A 381 30.46 10.79 -10.51
CA ARG A 381 30.62 12.17 -10.04
C ARG A 381 29.73 12.38 -8.83
N ILE A 382 30.13 13.29 -7.95
CA ILE A 382 29.32 13.79 -6.83
C ILE A 382 29.23 15.32 -6.98
N PRO A 383 28.11 15.87 -7.49
CA PRO A 383 27.96 17.32 -7.68
C PRO A 383 27.83 18.12 -6.38
N GLY A 384 27.47 17.47 -5.27
CA GLY A 384 27.40 18.09 -3.96
C GLY A 384 28.59 17.73 -3.04
N PRO A 385 28.43 17.98 -1.73
CA PRO A 385 29.36 17.51 -0.71
C PRO A 385 29.44 15.98 -0.66
N LEU A 386 30.59 15.46 -0.22
CA LEU A 386 30.75 14.09 0.23
C LEU A 386 31.05 14.12 1.72
N GLU A 387 30.15 13.59 2.55
CA GLU A 387 30.29 13.51 3.99
C GLU A 387 30.30 12.04 4.41
N VAL A 388 31.38 11.63 5.08
CA VAL A 388 31.55 10.29 5.63
C VAL A 388 31.96 10.44 7.08
N GLU A 389 31.01 10.28 7.99
CA GLU A 389 31.20 10.59 9.40
C GLU A 389 30.67 9.50 10.34
N GLY A 390 31.40 9.15 11.39
CA GLY A 390 30.82 8.31 12.44
C GLY A 390 30.44 6.91 11.97
N ASN A 391 31.15 6.32 11.01
CA ASN A 391 30.92 4.94 10.58
C ASN A 391 32.01 4.06 11.20
N ASP A 392 31.76 3.57 12.41
CA ASP A 392 32.78 2.99 13.30
C ASP A 392 33.56 1.81 12.69
N VAL A 393 32.93 1.00 11.84
CA VAL A 393 33.54 -0.19 11.23
C VAL A 393 33.93 -0.02 9.76
N LEU A 394 33.71 1.17 9.19
CA LEU A 394 34.05 1.47 7.80
C LEU A 394 35.58 1.47 7.63
N VAL A 395 36.10 0.56 6.81
CA VAL A 395 37.55 0.35 6.69
C VAL A 395 38.19 1.20 5.59
N ASP A 396 37.46 1.46 4.51
CA ASP A 396 37.86 2.26 3.36
C ASP A 396 36.62 2.80 2.63
N LEU A 397 36.81 3.44 1.48
CA LEU A 397 35.75 4.04 0.67
C LEU A 397 35.47 3.24 -0.62
N SER A 398 35.83 1.95 -0.64
CA SER A 398 35.55 1.04 -1.77
C SER A 398 34.07 1.09 -2.12
N GLY A 399 33.78 1.11 -3.42
CA GLY A 399 32.45 1.43 -3.94
C GLY A 399 32.40 2.78 -4.66
N LEU A 400 33.28 3.72 -4.31
CA LEU A 400 33.41 5.00 -5.02
C LEU A 400 34.48 5.00 -6.13
N ASP A 401 35.01 3.83 -6.50
CA ASP A 401 36.19 3.65 -7.35
C ASP A 401 36.12 4.34 -8.73
N HIS A 402 34.90 4.58 -9.22
CA HIS A 402 34.63 5.22 -10.50
C HIS A 402 34.35 6.73 -10.42
N VAL A 403 34.31 7.29 -9.21
CA VAL A 403 34.11 8.73 -9.01
C VAL A 403 35.38 9.47 -9.46
N THR A 404 35.21 10.42 -10.38
CA THR A 404 36.34 11.17 -10.98
C THR A 404 36.43 12.62 -10.51
N ALA A 405 35.33 13.18 -10.01
CA ALA A 405 35.22 14.56 -9.56
C ALA A 405 34.17 14.69 -8.44
N ILE A 406 34.49 15.52 -7.45
CA ILE A 406 33.58 15.92 -6.37
C ILE A 406 33.52 17.45 -6.39
N GLU A 407 32.34 18.04 -6.58
CA GLU A 407 32.20 19.50 -6.70
C GLU A 407 32.04 20.18 -5.33
N GLY A 408 31.60 19.45 -4.30
CA GLY A 408 31.43 19.97 -2.95
C GLY A 408 32.64 19.82 -2.03
N LEU A 409 32.41 20.10 -0.75
CA LEU A 409 33.34 19.80 0.35
C LEU A 409 33.38 18.28 0.58
N VAL A 410 34.58 17.74 0.73
CA VAL A 410 34.78 16.37 1.22
C VAL A 410 35.09 16.43 2.71
N THR A 411 34.27 15.77 3.52
CA THR A 411 34.41 15.66 4.98
C THR A 411 34.51 14.18 5.34
N VAL A 412 35.63 13.78 5.96
CA VAL A 412 35.85 12.41 6.44
C VAL A 412 36.35 12.47 7.88
N VAL A 413 35.46 12.21 8.84
CA VAL A 413 35.72 12.46 10.27
C VAL A 413 35.11 11.37 11.13
N ASN A 414 35.68 11.08 12.30
CA ASN A 414 35.12 10.12 13.27
C ASN A 414 34.83 8.72 12.67
N ASN A 415 35.64 8.22 11.71
CA ASN A 415 35.52 6.85 11.23
C ASN A 415 36.62 6.00 11.88
N ASP A 416 36.25 5.27 12.94
CA ASP A 416 37.20 4.62 13.86
C ASP A 416 38.05 3.53 13.22
N ALA A 417 37.51 2.82 12.23
CA ALA A 417 38.20 1.73 11.52
C ALA A 417 38.84 2.14 10.19
N LEU A 418 38.67 3.40 9.74
CA LEU A 418 39.12 3.84 8.42
C LEU A 418 40.65 3.86 8.36
N VAL A 419 41.25 3.04 7.49
CA VAL A 419 42.72 2.91 7.38
C VAL A 419 43.34 3.73 6.26
N ASP A 420 42.59 3.97 5.18
CA ASP A 420 42.98 4.78 4.03
C ASP A 420 41.77 5.28 3.20
N PHE A 421 42.01 5.84 2.03
CA PHE A 421 41.01 6.37 1.09
C PHE A 421 40.88 5.50 -0.17
N THR A 422 41.25 4.21 -0.10
CA THR A 422 41.00 3.26 -1.20
C THR A 422 39.54 3.37 -1.63
N GLY A 423 39.29 3.44 -2.93
CA GLY A 423 37.99 3.77 -3.49
C GLY A 423 37.90 5.20 -4.05
N LEU A 424 38.80 6.12 -3.66
CA LEU A 424 38.89 7.45 -4.30
C LEU A 424 40.03 7.56 -5.34
N ASP A 425 40.59 6.43 -5.77
CA ASP A 425 41.74 6.33 -6.68
C ASP A 425 41.57 7.08 -8.02
N SER A 426 40.33 7.28 -8.46
CA SER A 426 39.99 7.95 -9.71
C SER A 426 39.72 9.45 -9.57
N VAL A 427 39.63 9.98 -8.34
CA VAL A 427 39.30 11.39 -8.09
C VAL A 427 40.48 12.28 -8.45
N THR A 428 40.26 13.19 -9.41
CA THR A 428 41.29 14.11 -9.90
C THR A 428 41.11 15.55 -9.43
N GLU A 429 39.89 15.94 -9.08
CA GLU A 429 39.53 17.29 -8.66
C GLU A 429 38.46 17.25 -7.56
N ILE A 430 38.71 18.03 -6.50
CA ILE A 430 37.72 18.43 -5.50
C ILE A 430 37.54 19.94 -5.65
N GLU A 431 36.37 20.41 -6.10
CA GLU A 431 36.15 21.86 -6.27
C GLU A 431 35.97 22.58 -4.91
N GLY A 432 35.42 21.90 -3.91
CA GLY A 432 35.37 22.36 -2.53
C GLY A 432 36.68 22.11 -1.77
N GLY A 433 36.58 21.98 -0.44
CA GLY A 433 37.71 21.64 0.44
C GLY A 433 37.83 20.13 0.70
N LEU A 434 38.89 19.75 1.41
CA LEU A 434 39.05 18.41 1.95
C LEU A 434 39.35 18.52 3.45
N LEU A 435 38.45 17.98 4.27
CA LEU A 435 38.54 17.90 5.72
C LEU A 435 38.71 16.44 6.13
N VAL A 436 39.89 16.10 6.67
CA VAL A 436 40.20 14.77 7.19
C VAL A 436 40.51 14.85 8.68
N GLY A 437 39.62 14.25 9.45
CA GLY A 437 39.61 14.25 10.90
C GLY A 437 39.02 15.55 11.46
N CYS A 438 39.31 15.86 12.71
CA CYS A 438 38.52 16.80 13.50
C CYS A 438 39.10 18.22 13.53
N THR A 439 38.29 19.28 13.66
CA THR A 439 38.81 20.64 13.92
C THR A 439 38.13 21.30 15.13
N ASP A 440 38.91 22.07 15.92
CA ASP A 440 38.38 22.87 17.04
C ASP A 440 37.70 24.17 16.58
N GLU A 441 37.72 24.48 15.28
CA GLU A 441 37.25 25.74 14.71
C GLU A 441 35.88 25.60 14.01
N GLY A 442 34.82 25.35 14.78
CA GLY A 442 33.44 25.73 14.40
C GLY A 442 32.47 24.62 13.99
N THR A 443 31.22 24.80 14.46
CA THR A 443 29.93 24.13 14.13
C THR A 443 29.76 22.62 14.29
N TYR A 444 30.81 21.80 14.25
CA TYR A 444 30.69 20.35 14.49
C TYR A 444 30.89 20.05 15.98
N TYR A 445 29.80 19.72 16.67
CA TYR A 445 29.71 19.75 18.15
C TYR A 445 30.16 18.48 18.87
N TYR A 446 30.59 17.44 18.15
CA TYR A 446 31.04 16.18 18.74
C TYR A 446 32.20 15.63 17.92
N CYS A 447 33.42 15.94 18.35
CA CYS A 447 34.61 15.31 17.83
C CYS A 447 35.22 14.45 18.94
N ASP A 448 35.35 13.15 18.66
CA ASP A 448 35.95 12.18 19.58
C ASP A 448 37.21 11.53 18.95
N GLY A 449 38.09 12.34 18.36
CA GLY A 449 39.43 11.90 17.98
C GLY A 449 39.73 11.74 16.49
N GLY A 450 38.98 12.38 15.59
CA GLY A 450 39.30 12.40 14.15
C GLY A 450 39.13 11.03 13.52
N ASN A 451 40.08 10.54 12.72
CA ASN A 451 40.07 9.16 12.20
C ASN A 451 41.26 8.40 12.84
N PRO A 452 41.05 7.73 13.99
CA PRO A 452 42.14 7.23 14.82
C PRO A 452 42.92 6.07 14.19
N ALA A 453 42.33 5.30 13.26
CA ALA A 453 42.99 4.19 12.56
C ALA A 453 43.62 4.59 11.21
N LEU A 454 43.45 5.84 10.75
CA LEU A 454 43.91 6.27 9.43
C LEU A 454 45.44 6.29 9.37
N GLU A 455 46.05 5.34 8.66
CA GLU A 455 47.51 5.20 8.57
C GLU A 455 48.10 5.97 7.38
N THR A 456 47.34 6.10 6.30
CA THR A 456 47.81 6.68 5.03
C THR A 456 46.69 7.38 4.26
N LEU A 457 47.06 8.27 3.34
CA LEU A 457 46.15 8.89 2.37
C LEU A 457 46.11 8.16 1.03
N ALA A 458 46.50 6.87 0.99
CA ALA A 458 46.39 6.02 -0.19
C ALA A 458 44.96 6.07 -0.75
N GLY A 459 44.81 6.05 -2.07
CA GLY A 459 43.55 6.38 -2.74
C GLY A 459 43.50 7.82 -3.27
N LEU A 460 44.10 8.80 -2.58
CA LEU A 460 44.11 10.20 -3.05
C LEU A 460 45.25 10.54 -4.04
N GLY A 461 45.92 9.52 -4.60
CA GLY A 461 47.13 9.70 -5.42
C GLY A 461 46.91 10.35 -6.79
N ALA A 462 45.68 10.34 -7.30
CA ALA A 462 45.31 10.96 -8.57
C ALA A 462 44.88 12.44 -8.44
N LEU A 463 44.73 12.93 -7.21
CA LEU A 463 44.20 14.26 -6.93
C LEU A 463 45.19 15.35 -7.36
N ASP A 464 44.79 16.16 -8.35
CA ASP A 464 45.60 17.25 -8.91
C ASP A 464 45.22 18.61 -8.32
N ARG A 465 43.95 18.79 -7.95
CA ARG A 465 43.38 20.10 -7.56
C ARG A 465 42.38 20.00 -6.42
N ILE A 466 42.54 20.90 -5.43
CA ILE A 466 41.56 21.19 -4.39
C ILE A 466 41.24 22.68 -4.44
N GLY A 467 39.96 23.03 -4.63
CA GLY A 467 39.51 24.43 -4.76
C GLY A 467 39.33 25.16 -3.42
N GLY A 468 39.18 24.42 -2.33
CA GLY A 468 39.04 24.91 -0.97
C GLY A 468 40.27 24.65 -0.08
N PRO A 469 40.11 24.74 1.25
CA PRO A 469 41.16 24.39 2.20
C PRO A 469 41.37 22.88 2.31
N LEU A 470 42.59 22.48 2.68
CA LEU A 470 42.96 21.11 3.04
C LEU A 470 43.28 21.07 4.54
N TYR A 471 42.49 20.30 5.29
CA TYR A 471 42.69 20.03 6.71
C TYR A 471 43.04 18.56 6.89
N LEU A 472 44.24 18.29 7.42
CA LEU A 472 44.66 16.98 7.93
C LEU A 472 44.85 17.14 9.43
N TYR A 473 43.87 16.70 10.19
CA TYR A 473 43.73 17.13 11.56
C TYR A 473 43.31 15.97 12.48
N ASP A 474 44.01 15.74 13.60
CA ASP A 474 43.68 14.69 14.59
C ASP A 474 43.59 13.27 14.00
N ASN A 475 44.49 12.91 13.09
CA ASN A 475 44.59 11.53 12.61
C ASN A 475 45.78 10.88 13.30
N ASP A 476 45.54 10.26 14.46
CA ASP A 476 46.58 9.83 15.39
C ASP A 476 47.50 8.73 14.81
N ALA A 477 46.98 7.86 13.94
CA ALA A 477 47.74 6.81 13.28
C ALA A 477 48.41 7.25 11.96
N LEU A 478 48.16 8.47 11.47
CA LEU A 478 48.59 8.89 10.14
C LEU A 478 50.11 8.99 10.07
N VAL A 479 50.74 8.19 9.22
CA VAL A 479 52.20 8.17 9.02
C VAL A 479 52.62 8.51 7.60
N ASP A 480 51.73 8.35 6.62
CA ASP A 480 52.05 8.52 5.20
C ASP A 480 51.07 9.48 4.50
N VAL A 481 51.59 10.62 4.05
CA VAL A 481 50.86 11.64 3.29
C VAL A 481 51.36 11.76 1.84
N THR A 482 52.20 10.83 1.39
CA THR A 482 52.86 10.92 0.08
C THR A 482 51.91 10.84 -1.10
N ALA A 483 50.71 10.26 -0.90
CA ALA A 483 49.65 10.27 -1.90
C ALA A 483 49.32 11.68 -2.40
N LEU A 484 49.39 12.70 -1.53
CA LEU A 484 49.09 14.08 -1.90
C LEU A 484 50.29 14.87 -2.46
N HIS A 485 51.47 14.26 -2.61
CA HIS A 485 52.62 14.94 -3.21
C HIS A 485 52.42 15.31 -4.70
N GLY A 486 51.43 14.69 -5.36
CA GLY A 486 51.06 15.00 -6.75
C GLY A 486 50.21 16.26 -6.91
N LEU A 487 49.72 16.86 -5.81
CA LEU A 487 48.76 17.97 -5.86
C LEU A 487 49.38 19.23 -6.47
N SER A 488 48.93 19.60 -7.68
CA SER A 488 49.41 20.79 -8.38
C SER A 488 48.88 22.08 -7.76
N THR A 489 47.61 22.11 -7.38
CA THR A 489 46.94 23.33 -6.89
C THR A 489 46.09 23.06 -5.66
N LEU A 490 46.37 23.79 -4.58
CA LEU A 490 45.49 23.99 -3.44
C LEU A 490 45.09 25.47 -3.40
N ALA A 491 43.86 25.79 -3.82
CA ALA A 491 43.44 27.20 -3.88
C ALA A 491 43.17 27.81 -2.49
N GLY A 492 42.85 26.98 -1.48
CA GLY A 492 42.71 27.40 -0.09
C GLY A 492 43.99 27.29 0.74
N SER A 493 43.79 27.22 2.06
CA SER A 493 44.85 27.06 3.06
C SER A 493 45.17 25.59 3.31
N LEU A 494 46.41 25.30 3.70
CA LEU A 494 46.87 23.98 4.16
C LEU A 494 47.00 23.99 5.69
N TYR A 495 46.36 23.02 6.35
CA TYR A 495 46.50 22.77 7.77
C TYR A 495 46.84 21.30 8.00
N VAL A 496 48.06 21.04 8.49
CA VAL A 496 48.51 19.70 8.92
C VAL A 496 48.83 19.79 10.40
N THR A 497 47.88 19.39 11.24
CA THR A 497 47.90 19.69 12.67
C THR A 497 47.45 18.52 13.52
N ARG A 498 48.08 18.29 14.68
CA ARG A 498 47.70 17.24 15.64
C ARG A 498 47.68 15.80 15.06
N ASN A 499 48.55 15.49 14.09
CA ASN A 499 48.74 14.10 13.61
C ASN A 499 49.94 13.49 14.34
N SER A 500 49.68 12.78 15.44
CA SER A 500 50.72 12.44 16.43
C SER A 500 51.75 11.40 15.93
N ALA A 501 51.36 10.52 15.00
CA ALA A 501 52.27 9.58 14.34
C ALA A 501 53.00 10.17 13.12
N LEU A 502 52.48 11.26 12.52
CA LEU A 502 53.05 11.85 11.30
C LEU A 502 54.31 12.63 11.65
N ALA A 503 55.47 12.22 11.15
CA ALA A 503 56.71 12.95 11.42
C ALA A 503 56.60 14.40 10.89
N SER A 504 57.00 15.37 11.71
CA SER A 504 56.93 16.79 11.35
C SER A 504 57.72 17.12 10.07
N ALA A 505 58.75 16.33 9.75
CA ALA A 505 59.50 16.45 8.50
C ALA A 505 58.68 16.00 7.27
N ASP A 506 57.88 14.94 7.40
CA ASP A 506 57.01 14.44 6.32
C ASP A 506 55.80 15.37 6.12
N ALA A 507 55.23 15.90 7.21
CA ALA A 507 54.21 16.94 7.15
C ALA A 507 54.72 18.22 6.44
N GLN A 508 55.96 18.63 6.71
CA GLN A 508 56.58 19.76 5.99
C GLN A 508 56.91 19.39 4.53
N ALA A 509 57.31 18.14 4.25
CA ALA A 509 57.57 17.68 2.90
C ALA A 509 56.31 17.72 2.01
N LEU A 510 55.14 17.39 2.56
CA LEU A 510 53.86 17.59 1.87
C LEU A 510 53.65 19.07 1.51
N ALA A 511 53.81 19.97 2.47
CA ALA A 511 53.64 21.41 2.25
C ALA A 511 54.60 21.96 1.17
N ASP A 512 55.81 21.43 1.11
CA ASP A 512 56.82 21.81 0.11
C ASP A 512 56.57 21.16 -1.27
N ALA A 513 55.86 20.03 -1.31
CA ALA A 513 55.56 19.27 -2.53
C ALA A 513 54.38 19.85 -3.33
N ILE A 514 53.39 20.46 -2.64
CA ILE A 514 52.22 21.04 -3.30
C ILE A 514 52.64 22.20 -4.22
N GLY A 515 52.24 22.14 -5.49
CA GLY A 515 52.72 23.08 -6.51
C GLY A 515 52.41 24.55 -6.22
N SER A 516 51.21 24.84 -5.74
CA SER A 516 50.77 26.16 -5.31
C SER A 516 49.73 26.08 -4.20
N VAL A 517 49.97 26.78 -3.10
CA VAL A 517 49.00 26.99 -2.01
C VAL A 517 48.54 28.45 -2.05
N GLY A 518 47.23 28.68 -2.23
CA GLY A 518 46.64 30.01 -2.32
C GLY A 518 46.47 30.72 -0.97
N GLY A 519 46.28 29.94 0.09
CA GLY A 519 46.07 30.40 1.46
C GLY A 519 47.29 30.29 2.37
N THR A 520 47.03 30.16 3.67
CA THR A 520 48.07 29.98 4.69
C THR A 520 48.51 28.53 4.78
N VAL A 521 49.79 28.29 5.02
CA VAL A 521 50.34 26.97 5.35
C VAL A 521 50.60 26.90 6.85
N THR A 522 49.97 25.95 7.52
CA THR A 522 50.14 25.69 8.96
C THR A 522 50.52 24.24 9.18
N VAL A 523 51.76 24.00 9.60
CA VAL A 523 52.27 22.67 10.01
C VAL A 523 52.71 22.78 11.47
N ARG A 524 51.97 22.13 12.38
CA ARG A 524 52.26 22.20 13.83
C ARG A 524 51.73 20.97 14.57
N GLU A 525 52.25 20.70 15.75
CA GLU A 525 51.70 19.66 16.65
C GLU A 525 51.63 18.27 16.02
N ASN A 526 52.52 17.97 15.07
CA ASN A 526 52.68 16.64 14.49
C ASN A 526 53.80 15.87 15.23
N GLY A 527 53.94 14.58 14.92
CA GLY A 527 54.96 13.68 15.47
C GLY A 527 56.41 14.17 15.35
N PRO A 528 57.30 13.68 16.22
CA PRO A 528 58.70 14.13 16.34
C PRO A 528 59.60 13.80 15.14
#